data_AF-K9X3H1-F1
#
_entry.id   AF-K9X3H1-F1
#
_cell.length_a   1.000
_cell.length_b   1.000
_cell.length_c   1.000
_cell.angle_alpha   90.00
_cell.angle_beta   90.00
_cell.angle_gamma   90.00
#
_symmetry.space_group_name_H-M   'P 1'
#
loop_
_entity.id
_entity.type
_entity.pdbx_description
1 polymer ?
#
loop_
_entity_poly.entity_id
_entity_poly.type
_entity_poly.pdbx_seq_one_letter_code
_entity_poly.pdbx_strand_id
1 'polypeptide(L)'
;MTLKLLLLITVFITSLSLLSIFGVQAYCSQSQENYQPKVRTGNSVLDFKSLILASEKKIVDLTNPLELRTYQEFQSIYNNPNIYIDEALAALSSKEFTEQQKKIITLSMQNLKMEASISFSRKVLSLLEEGKLTNSVFENAIFPGYEWSTRWVDYSSSAEVQKILSEILESKAVSEDRKKSIRENMLTGKAKDDVQYLRDIGAIKPKWCS
;
A
#
# COMPACT_ATOMS: atom_id res chain seq x y z
N MET A 1 -22.99 -40.10 -38.83
CA MET A 1 -23.07 -39.65 -37.41
C MET A 1 -21.94 -38.66 -37.13
N THR A 2 -21.86 -37.53 -37.85
CA THR A 2 -20.56 -36.82 -37.97
C THR A 2 -20.66 -35.32 -38.32
N LEU A 3 -21.70 -34.62 -37.85
CA LEU A 3 -21.67 -33.13 -37.88
C LEU A 3 -22.42 -32.51 -36.71
N LYS A 4 -23.54 -33.11 -36.29
CA LYS A 4 -24.31 -32.67 -35.11
C LYS A 4 -23.55 -32.82 -33.78
N LEU A 5 -22.64 -33.80 -33.68
CA LEU A 5 -21.85 -34.03 -32.46
C LEU A 5 -20.72 -33.00 -32.30
N LEU A 6 -20.15 -32.50 -33.40
CA LEU A 6 -19.03 -31.54 -33.37
C LEU A 6 -19.49 -30.12 -32.98
N LEU A 7 -20.71 -29.74 -33.39
CA LEU A 7 -21.34 -28.46 -33.05
C LEU A 7 -21.78 -28.37 -31.58
N LEU A 8 -22.19 -29.51 -30.98
CA LEU A 8 -22.58 -29.55 -29.56
C LEU A 8 -21.36 -29.41 -28.61
N ILE A 9 -20.20 -29.97 -29.00
CA ILE A 9 -18.98 -29.89 -28.19
C ILE A 9 -18.39 -28.47 -28.19
N THR A 10 -18.43 -27.77 -29.33
CA THR A 10 -17.91 -26.40 -29.44
C THR A 10 -18.73 -25.38 -28.63
N VAL A 11 -20.06 -25.51 -28.61
CA VAL A 11 -20.93 -24.63 -27.80
C VAL A 11 -20.72 -24.86 -26.29
N PHE A 12 -20.41 -26.08 -25.87
CA PHE A 12 -20.12 -26.41 -24.46
C PHE A 12 -18.77 -25.88 -23.98
N ILE A 13 -17.75 -25.82 -24.84
CA ILE A 13 -16.43 -25.30 -24.47
C ILE A 13 -16.46 -23.76 -24.34
N THR A 14 -17.28 -23.07 -25.15
CA THR A 14 -17.46 -21.62 -25.03
C THR A 14 -18.31 -21.18 -23.82
N SER A 15 -19.22 -22.03 -23.32
CA SER A 15 -20.00 -21.72 -22.12
C SER A 15 -19.23 -21.95 -20.82
N LEU A 16 -18.30 -22.92 -20.80
CA LEU A 16 -17.46 -23.20 -19.62
C LEU A 16 -16.37 -22.15 -19.38
N SER A 17 -15.94 -21.45 -20.43
CA SER A 17 -14.93 -20.37 -20.34
C SER A 17 -15.50 -19.02 -19.90
N LEU A 18 -16.82 -18.85 -19.89
CA LEU A 18 -17.48 -17.65 -19.35
C LEU A 18 -17.75 -17.77 -17.84
N LEU A 19 -17.92 -18.98 -17.30
CA LEU A 19 -18.17 -19.21 -15.87
C LEU A 19 -16.96 -18.94 -14.98
N SER A 20 -15.73 -19.07 -15.50
CA SER A 20 -14.51 -18.71 -14.76
C SER A 20 -14.29 -17.20 -14.66
N ILE A 21 -14.87 -16.40 -15.56
CA ILE A 21 -14.74 -14.93 -15.53
C ILE A 21 -15.63 -14.35 -14.41
N PHE A 22 -16.82 -14.92 -14.18
CA PHE A 22 -17.73 -14.44 -13.12
C PHE A 22 -17.35 -14.89 -11.71
N GLY A 23 -16.72 -16.06 -11.54
CA GLY A 23 -16.30 -16.56 -10.22
C GLY A 23 -15.16 -15.74 -9.58
N VAL A 24 -14.25 -15.20 -10.39
CA VAL A 24 -13.07 -14.44 -9.91
C VAL A 24 -13.45 -13.04 -9.44
N GLN A 25 -14.49 -12.43 -10.05
CA GLN A 25 -14.95 -11.08 -9.68
C GLN A 25 -15.65 -11.04 -8.31
N ALA A 26 -16.21 -12.18 -7.85
CA ALA A 26 -16.82 -12.30 -6.54
C ALA A 26 -15.80 -12.29 -5.38
N TYR A 27 -14.58 -12.82 -5.59
CA TYR A 27 -13.61 -12.95 -4.50
C TYR A 27 -13.03 -11.62 -4.01
N CYS A 28 -12.80 -10.65 -4.92
CA CYS A 28 -12.41 -9.30 -4.47
C CYS A 28 -13.61 -8.49 -3.93
N SER A 29 -14.83 -8.82 -4.34
CA SER A 29 -16.05 -8.15 -3.90
C SER A 29 -16.48 -8.55 -2.48
N GLN A 30 -16.10 -9.74 -2.00
CA GLN A 30 -16.51 -10.24 -0.68
C GLN A 30 -15.75 -9.59 0.51
N SER A 31 -14.82 -8.66 0.24
CA SER A 31 -14.25 -7.76 1.26
C SER A 31 -14.79 -6.33 1.20
N GLN A 32 -15.78 -6.08 0.33
CA GLN A 32 -16.41 -4.77 0.12
C GLN A 32 -17.95 -4.79 0.33
N GLU A 33 -18.49 -5.77 1.06
CA GLU A 33 -19.87 -5.66 1.55
C GLU A 33 -19.97 -4.50 2.56
N ASN A 34 -20.29 -3.33 2.02
CA ASN A 34 -21.18 -2.34 2.63
C ASN A 34 -20.81 -1.86 4.05
N TYR A 35 -19.53 -1.60 4.31
CA TYR A 35 -19.16 -0.67 5.38
C TYR A 35 -19.20 0.75 4.83
N GLN A 36 -20.40 1.33 4.78
CA GLN A 36 -20.55 2.78 4.83
C GLN A 36 -20.39 3.16 6.30
N PRO A 37 -19.23 3.67 6.77
CA PRO A 37 -19.24 4.37 8.04
C PRO A 37 -20.28 5.46 7.87
N LYS A 38 -21.24 5.55 8.78
CA LYS A 38 -22.03 6.76 8.97
C LYS A 38 -21.03 7.87 9.29
N VAL A 39 -20.46 8.48 8.25
CA VAL A 39 -19.77 9.76 8.34
C VAL A 39 -20.89 10.71 8.68
N ARG A 40 -21.07 10.95 9.98
CA ARG A 40 -21.97 11.98 10.47
C ARG A 40 -21.49 13.27 9.84
N THR A 41 -22.18 13.70 8.79
CA THR A 41 -22.04 15.02 8.20
C THR A 41 -22.43 16.05 9.26
N GLY A 42 -21.40 16.62 9.87
CA GLY A 42 -21.46 17.65 10.88
C GLY A 42 -20.07 18.24 11.11
N ASN A 43 -19.47 18.80 10.05
CA ASN A 43 -18.32 19.73 10.10
C ASN A 43 -17.08 19.39 10.98
N SER A 44 -16.77 18.11 11.23
CA SER A 44 -15.42 17.77 11.70
C SER A 44 -14.83 16.64 10.86
N VAL A 45 -13.81 16.99 10.08
CA VAL A 45 -12.73 16.03 9.82
C VAL A 45 -12.31 15.54 11.20
N LEU A 46 -12.43 14.22 11.46
CA LEU A 46 -12.02 13.65 12.73
C LEU A 46 -10.57 14.06 12.97
N ASP A 47 -10.27 14.58 14.16
CA ASP A 47 -8.94 15.09 14.48
C ASP A 47 -7.87 14.01 14.22
N PHE A 48 -6.97 14.28 13.28
CA PHE A 48 -5.95 13.35 12.81
C PHE A 48 -5.12 12.81 13.99
N LYS A 49 -4.72 13.69 14.91
CA LYS A 49 -3.94 13.31 16.10
C LYS A 49 -4.73 12.34 16.98
N SER A 50 -6.01 12.60 17.22
CA SER A 50 -6.90 11.71 17.97
C SER A 50 -7.04 10.34 17.32
N LEU A 51 -7.14 10.25 15.99
CA LEU A 51 -7.22 8.97 15.27
C LEU A 51 -5.94 8.14 15.43
N ILE A 52 -4.76 8.78 15.36
CA ILE A 52 -3.47 8.11 15.56
C ILE A 52 -3.34 7.59 17.00
N LEU A 53 -3.67 8.42 18.00
CA LEU A 53 -3.63 8.03 19.41
C LEU A 53 -4.60 6.89 19.72
N ALA A 54 -5.81 6.94 19.16
CA ALA A 54 -6.80 5.88 19.32
C ALA A 54 -6.36 4.56 18.67
N SER A 55 -5.68 4.63 17.52
CA SER A 55 -5.09 3.46 16.85
C SER A 55 -3.95 2.87 17.68
N GLU A 56 -3.02 3.71 18.17
CA GLU A 56 -1.91 3.29 19.02
C GLU A 56 -2.40 2.60 20.30
N LYS A 57 -3.44 3.13 20.96
CA LYS A 57 -3.98 2.55 22.20
C LYS A 57 -4.48 1.12 22.03
N LYS A 58 -4.87 0.71 20.82
CA LYS A 58 -5.38 -0.64 20.52
C LYS A 58 -4.27 -1.62 20.17
N ILE A 59 -3.12 -1.13 19.72
CA ILE A 59 -1.98 -1.95 19.33
C ILE A 59 -0.91 -1.91 20.41
N VAL A 60 -0.63 -3.07 21.02
CA VAL A 60 0.41 -3.17 22.06
C VAL A 60 1.76 -2.76 21.46
N ASP A 61 2.10 -3.38 20.34
CA ASP A 61 3.27 -3.06 19.54
C ASP A 61 3.04 -3.41 18.07
N LEU A 62 3.96 -2.99 17.20
CA LEU A 62 3.90 -3.26 15.77
C LEU A 62 4.50 -4.62 15.37
N THR A 63 4.42 -5.65 16.22
CA THR A 63 4.86 -7.00 15.86
C THR A 63 4.00 -7.57 14.72
N ASN A 64 2.70 -7.28 14.72
CA ASN A 64 1.80 -7.59 13.61
C ASN A 64 1.10 -6.32 13.10
N PRO A 65 1.74 -5.52 12.24
CA PRO A 65 1.18 -4.23 11.82
C PRO A 65 -0.14 -4.38 11.05
N LEU A 66 -0.39 -5.54 10.43
CA LEU A 66 -1.65 -5.79 9.70
C LEU A 66 -2.89 -5.67 10.57
N GLU A 67 -2.78 -5.86 11.90
CA GLU A 67 -3.90 -5.70 12.83
C GLU A 67 -4.47 -4.27 12.81
N LEU A 68 -3.65 -3.25 12.49
CA LEU A 68 -4.11 -1.87 12.32
C LEU A 68 -5.27 -1.75 11.34
N ARG A 69 -5.32 -2.59 10.30
CA ARG A 69 -6.41 -2.59 9.32
C ARG A 69 -7.75 -2.98 9.91
N THR A 70 -7.81 -3.53 11.11
CA THR A 70 -9.05 -3.90 11.81
C THR A 70 -9.62 -2.75 12.64
N TYR A 71 -8.83 -1.70 12.91
CA TYR A 71 -9.25 -0.58 13.75
C TYR A 71 -9.90 0.52 12.92
N GLN A 72 -11.11 0.91 13.32
CA GLN A 72 -11.91 1.92 12.62
C GLN A 72 -11.19 3.27 12.50
N GLU A 73 -10.42 3.66 13.52
CA GLU A 73 -9.70 4.93 13.56
C GLU A 73 -8.55 4.95 12.54
N PHE A 74 -7.82 3.84 12.42
CA PHE A 74 -6.81 3.66 11.38
C PHE A 74 -7.45 3.63 9.99
N GLN A 75 -8.53 2.86 9.81
CA GLN A 75 -9.27 2.78 8.55
C GLN A 75 -9.79 4.14 8.09
N SER A 76 -10.16 5.03 9.02
CA SER A 76 -10.65 6.38 8.70
C SER A 76 -9.62 7.18 7.90
N ILE A 77 -8.34 7.05 8.28
CA ILE A 77 -7.22 7.65 7.56
C ILE A 77 -6.87 6.82 6.32
N TYR A 78 -6.70 5.50 6.47
CA TYR A 78 -6.27 4.60 5.40
C TYR A 78 -7.22 4.58 4.21
N ASN A 79 -8.52 4.75 4.40
CA ASN A 79 -9.49 4.81 3.31
C ASN A 79 -9.59 6.20 2.67
N ASN A 80 -9.10 7.24 3.34
CA ASN A 80 -9.17 8.63 2.87
C ASN A 80 -7.81 9.35 2.99
N PRO A 81 -6.68 8.77 2.56
CA PRO A 81 -5.37 9.30 2.92
C PRO A 81 -5.09 10.67 2.29
N ASN A 82 -5.72 10.98 1.15
CA ASN A 82 -5.52 12.26 0.45
C ASN A 82 -5.91 13.49 1.28
N ILE A 83 -6.93 13.38 2.15
CA ILE A 83 -7.37 14.52 2.98
C ILE A 83 -6.51 14.72 4.23
N TYR A 84 -5.57 13.81 4.50
CA TYR A 84 -4.73 13.81 5.70
C TYR A 84 -3.22 13.95 5.37
N ILE A 85 -2.86 14.24 4.12
CA ILE A 85 -1.44 14.30 3.69
C ILE A 85 -0.68 15.38 4.47
N ASP A 86 -1.26 16.57 4.59
CA ASP A 86 -0.60 17.71 5.22
C ASP A 86 -0.43 17.48 6.73
N GLU A 87 -1.45 16.94 7.40
CA GLU A 87 -1.41 16.55 8.80
C GLU A 87 -0.39 15.42 9.04
N ALA A 88 -0.33 14.43 8.14
CA ALA A 88 0.64 13.35 8.22
C ALA A 88 2.08 13.87 8.11
N LEU A 89 2.36 14.77 7.15
CA LEU A 89 3.69 15.37 7.00
C LEU A 89 4.06 16.24 8.20
N ALA A 90 3.12 17.05 8.71
CA ALA A 90 3.32 17.84 9.91
C ALA A 90 3.65 16.95 11.12
N ALA A 91 2.88 15.88 11.34
CA ALA A 91 3.09 14.93 12.43
C ALA A 91 4.44 14.17 12.31
N LEU A 92 4.82 13.76 11.09
CA LEU A 92 6.11 13.11 10.83
C LEU A 92 7.30 14.03 11.14
N SER A 93 7.17 15.33 10.87
CA SER A 93 8.21 16.31 11.19
C SER A 93 8.26 16.70 12.68
N SER A 94 7.18 16.45 13.42
CA SER A 94 7.03 16.89 14.81
C SER A 94 7.78 15.98 15.80
N LYS A 95 8.18 16.57 16.93
CA LYS A 95 8.71 15.83 18.10
C LYS A 95 7.61 15.32 19.03
N GLU A 96 6.37 15.75 18.83
CA GLU A 96 5.23 15.33 19.66
C GLU A 96 4.84 13.88 19.46
N PHE A 97 5.13 13.31 18.28
CA PHE A 97 4.75 11.96 17.92
C PHE A 97 5.87 10.97 18.20
N THR A 98 5.53 9.86 18.85
CA THR A 98 6.44 8.73 19.11
C THR A 98 6.84 8.04 17.81
N GLU A 99 7.91 7.25 17.84
CA GLU A 99 8.32 6.48 16.66
C GLU A 99 7.24 5.48 16.22
N GLN A 100 6.54 4.86 17.16
CA GLN A 100 5.41 3.97 16.89
C GLN A 100 4.25 4.72 16.22
N GLN A 101 3.88 5.90 16.72
CA GLN A 101 2.84 6.73 16.09
C GLN A 101 3.24 7.16 14.67
N LYS A 102 4.51 7.54 14.46
CA LYS A 102 5.01 7.85 13.11
C LYS A 102 4.92 6.65 12.18
N LYS A 103 5.22 5.44 12.66
CA LYS A 103 5.01 4.21 11.87
C LYS A 103 3.54 4.00 11.53
N ILE A 104 2.62 4.16 12.49
CA ILE A 104 1.16 4.09 12.24
C ILE A 104 0.75 5.12 11.17
N ILE A 105 1.22 6.37 11.28
CA ILE A 105 0.99 7.42 10.28
C ILE A 105 1.44 6.94 8.89
N THR A 106 2.69 6.46 8.77
CA THR A 106 3.22 6.01 7.48
C THR A 106 2.45 4.83 6.88
N LEU A 107 1.99 3.89 7.69
CA LEU A 107 1.17 2.76 7.24
C LEU A 107 -0.23 3.21 6.80
N SER A 108 -0.80 4.20 7.48
CA SER A 108 -2.10 4.78 7.10
C SER A 108 -2.07 5.48 5.74
N MET A 109 -0.90 5.92 5.27
CA MET A 109 -0.71 6.57 3.97
C MET A 109 -0.50 5.58 2.81
N GLN A 110 -0.48 4.26 3.06
CA GLN A 110 -0.12 3.29 2.01
C GLN A 110 -1.19 3.11 0.92
N ASN A 111 -2.41 3.60 1.16
CA ASN A 111 -3.51 3.60 0.18
C ASN A 111 -3.55 4.88 -0.70
N LEU A 112 -2.53 5.74 -0.65
CA LEU A 112 -2.41 6.86 -1.57
C LEU A 112 -2.39 6.38 -3.03
N LYS A 113 -2.85 7.21 -3.96
CA LYS A 113 -2.67 6.97 -5.40
C LYS A 113 -1.21 7.24 -5.79
N MET A 114 -0.74 6.65 -6.90
CA MET A 114 0.69 6.65 -7.25
C MET A 114 1.31 8.05 -7.29
N GLU A 115 0.64 9.02 -7.92
CA GLU A 115 1.10 10.42 -7.98
C GLU A 115 1.27 11.06 -6.59
N ALA A 116 0.26 10.88 -5.72
CA ALA A 116 0.30 11.37 -4.35
C ALA A 116 1.35 10.63 -3.52
N SER A 117 1.53 9.32 -3.74
CA SER A 117 2.59 8.53 -3.10
C SER A 117 3.98 9.03 -3.47
N ILE A 118 4.25 9.35 -4.74
CA ILE A 118 5.53 9.91 -5.17
C ILE A 118 5.80 11.25 -4.47
N SER A 119 4.79 12.13 -4.46
CA SER A 119 4.90 13.45 -3.82
C SER A 119 5.14 13.32 -2.31
N PHE A 120 4.38 12.44 -1.64
CA PHE A 120 4.55 12.13 -0.23
C PHE A 120 5.94 11.56 0.06
N SER A 121 6.41 10.59 -0.74
CA SER A 121 7.73 9.95 -0.57
C SER A 121 8.89 10.94 -0.71
N ARG A 122 8.81 11.93 -1.61
CA ARG A 122 9.82 13.00 -1.68
C ARG A 122 9.85 13.85 -0.41
N LYS A 123 8.69 14.18 0.15
CA LYS A 123 8.61 14.91 1.42
C LYS A 123 9.17 14.09 2.57
N VAL A 124 8.86 12.80 2.62
CA VAL A 124 9.42 11.88 3.62
C VAL A 124 10.95 11.74 3.49
N LEU A 125 11.48 11.68 2.25
CA LEU A 125 12.92 11.68 2.01
C LEU A 125 13.59 12.96 2.54
N SER A 126 13.02 14.14 2.25
CA SER A 126 13.50 15.43 2.80
C SER A 126 13.53 15.41 4.33
N LEU A 127 12.47 14.90 4.98
CA LEU A 127 12.42 14.79 6.44
C LEU A 127 13.48 13.83 7.01
N LEU A 128 13.83 12.76 6.30
CA LEU A 128 14.94 11.89 6.66
C LEU A 128 16.28 12.64 6.55
N GLU A 129 16.52 13.33 5.43
CA GLU A 129 17.75 14.09 5.19
C GLU A 129 17.96 15.24 6.18
N GLU A 130 16.86 15.84 6.65
CA GLU A 130 16.84 16.85 7.71
C GLU A 130 17.02 16.26 9.13
N GLY A 131 17.11 14.93 9.28
CA GLY A 131 17.23 14.25 10.57
C GLY A 131 15.95 14.29 11.43
N LYS A 132 14.80 14.59 10.83
CA LYS A 132 13.49 14.62 11.51
C LYS A 132 12.81 13.25 11.58
N LEU A 133 13.29 12.29 10.79
CA LEU A 133 12.84 10.90 10.77
C LEU A 133 14.00 9.94 10.98
N THR A 134 13.68 8.79 11.59
CA THR A 134 14.61 7.66 11.66
C THR A 134 14.56 6.88 10.35
N ASN A 135 15.62 6.14 10.03
CA ASN A 135 15.62 5.19 8.91
C ASN A 135 14.46 4.18 9.02
N SER A 136 14.12 3.74 10.24
CA SER A 136 13.01 2.80 10.44
C SER A 136 11.64 3.38 10.02
N VAL A 137 11.37 4.65 10.33
CA VAL A 137 10.12 5.30 9.89
C VAL A 137 10.14 5.56 8.39
N PHE A 138 11.26 6.01 7.84
CA PHE A 138 11.43 6.21 6.39
C PHE A 138 11.19 4.92 5.60
N GLU A 139 11.78 3.81 6.05
CA GLU A 139 11.63 2.52 5.37
C GLU A 139 10.18 2.04 5.40
N ASN A 140 9.45 2.21 6.52
CA ASN A 140 8.02 1.89 6.57
C ASN A 140 7.18 2.78 5.66
N ALA A 141 7.56 4.05 5.48
CA ALA A 141 6.85 4.99 4.63
C ALA A 141 6.95 4.68 3.15
N ILE A 142 8.16 4.39 2.68
CA ILE A 142 8.43 4.23 1.25
C ILE A 142 8.45 2.75 0.88
N PHE A 143 9.01 1.87 1.70
CA PHE A 143 9.21 0.46 1.38
C PHE A 143 8.49 -0.44 2.41
N PRO A 144 7.17 -0.31 2.57
CA PRO A 144 6.45 -1.19 3.48
C PRO A 144 6.50 -2.64 2.97
N GLY A 145 6.13 -3.60 3.81
CA GLY A 145 5.94 -4.98 3.38
C GLY A 145 4.95 -5.11 2.21
N TYR A 146 5.08 -6.16 1.41
CA TYR A 146 4.24 -6.37 0.23
C TYR A 146 2.75 -6.60 0.56
N GLU A 147 2.45 -6.99 1.79
CA GLU A 147 1.10 -7.07 2.35
C GLU A 147 0.43 -5.68 2.48
N TRP A 148 1.23 -4.62 2.54
CA TRP A 148 0.80 -3.22 2.59
C TRP A 148 0.71 -2.57 1.21
N SER A 149 1.79 -2.67 0.43
CA SER A 149 1.84 -2.11 -0.91
C SER A 149 2.91 -2.79 -1.76
N THR A 150 2.60 -3.04 -3.02
CA THR A 150 3.55 -3.51 -4.04
C THR A 150 3.83 -2.44 -5.10
N ARG A 151 3.37 -1.19 -4.87
CA ARG A 151 3.30 -0.15 -5.90
C ARG A 151 4.64 0.15 -6.56
N TRP A 152 5.73 0.18 -5.80
CA TRP A 152 7.05 0.52 -6.36
C TRP A 152 7.57 -0.58 -7.29
N VAL A 153 7.17 -1.82 -7.04
CA VAL A 153 7.49 -2.96 -7.91
C VAL A 153 6.59 -2.95 -9.14
N ASP A 154 5.29 -2.75 -8.94
CA ASP A 154 4.30 -2.77 -10.03
C ASP A 154 4.50 -1.63 -11.04
N TYR A 155 4.98 -0.48 -10.56
CA TYR A 155 5.25 0.71 -11.37
C TYR A 155 6.75 0.94 -11.62
N SER A 156 7.63 -0.05 -11.40
CA SER A 156 9.09 0.17 -11.49
C SER A 156 9.59 0.55 -12.91
N SER A 157 8.78 0.34 -13.94
CA SER A 157 9.07 0.79 -15.31
C SER A 157 8.59 2.22 -15.61
N SER A 158 7.85 2.88 -14.71
CA SER A 158 7.48 4.30 -14.88
C SER A 158 8.71 5.19 -14.69
N ALA A 159 8.84 6.20 -15.55
CA ALA A 159 9.93 7.16 -15.48
C ALA A 159 9.91 7.92 -14.13
N GLU A 160 8.74 8.25 -13.60
CA GLU A 160 8.57 8.93 -12.32
C GLU A 160 9.01 8.06 -11.15
N VAL A 161 8.72 6.76 -11.19
CA VAL A 161 9.19 5.80 -10.19
C VAL A 161 10.71 5.62 -10.26
N GLN A 162 11.25 5.44 -11.46
CA GLN A 162 12.70 5.34 -11.63
C GLN A 162 13.40 6.61 -11.11
N LYS A 163 12.83 7.78 -11.40
CA LYS A 163 13.37 9.06 -10.93
C LYS A 163 13.42 9.14 -9.40
N ILE A 164 12.35 8.82 -8.68
CA ILE A 164 12.38 8.87 -7.22
C ILE A 164 13.29 7.77 -6.63
N LEU A 165 13.38 6.59 -7.24
CA LEU A 165 14.34 5.56 -6.81
C LEU A 165 15.79 6.05 -6.98
N SER A 166 16.09 6.75 -8.07
CA SER A 166 17.39 7.41 -8.26
C SER A 166 17.66 8.50 -7.23
N GLU A 167 16.68 9.36 -6.94
CA GLU A 167 16.78 10.37 -5.87
C GLU A 167 17.11 9.71 -4.51
N ILE A 168 16.48 8.58 -4.19
CA ILE A 168 16.74 7.81 -2.97
C ILE A 168 18.15 7.20 -2.96
N LEU A 169 18.64 6.72 -4.11
CA LEU A 169 20.00 6.17 -4.23
C LEU A 169 21.09 7.23 -4.02
N GLU A 170 20.83 8.46 -4.44
CA GLU A 170 21.76 9.60 -4.29
C GLU A 170 21.77 10.17 -2.86
N SER A 171 20.71 9.96 -2.09
CA SER A 171 20.60 10.45 -0.72
C SER A 171 21.68 9.88 0.20
N LYS A 172 22.35 10.76 0.97
CA LYS A 172 23.34 10.34 1.97
C LYS A 172 22.72 9.81 3.26
N ALA A 173 21.44 10.11 3.52
CA ALA A 173 20.76 9.72 4.75
C ALA A 173 20.19 8.29 4.70
N VAL A 174 19.95 7.79 3.49
CA VAL A 174 19.43 6.43 3.25
C VAL A 174 20.53 5.39 3.46
N SER A 175 20.20 4.31 4.18
CA SER A 175 21.13 3.22 4.46
C SER A 175 21.66 2.54 3.19
N GLU A 176 22.93 2.12 3.21
CA GLU A 176 23.54 1.41 2.07
C GLU A 176 22.86 0.06 1.79
N ASP A 177 22.36 -0.62 2.83
CA ASP A 177 21.57 -1.85 2.67
C ASP A 177 20.29 -1.60 1.88
N ARG A 178 19.59 -0.49 2.14
CA ARG A 178 18.41 -0.11 1.38
C ARG A 178 18.77 0.22 -0.06
N LYS A 179 19.83 1.00 -0.29
CA LYS A 179 20.30 1.32 -1.65
C LYS A 179 20.70 0.08 -2.43
N LYS A 180 21.37 -0.86 -1.77
CA LYS A 180 21.71 -2.17 -2.35
C LYS A 180 20.44 -2.91 -2.77
N SER A 181 19.44 -2.99 -1.89
CA SER A 181 18.15 -3.63 -2.22
C SER A 181 17.45 -2.98 -3.42
N ILE A 182 17.45 -1.63 -3.52
CA ILE A 182 16.88 -0.92 -4.67
C ILE A 182 17.63 -1.31 -5.96
N ARG A 183 18.97 -1.25 -5.95
CA ARG A 183 19.82 -1.58 -7.10
C ARG A 183 19.64 -3.02 -7.55
N GLU A 184 19.67 -3.97 -6.61
CA GLU A 184 19.74 -5.41 -6.91
C GLU A 184 18.37 -6.05 -7.12
N ASN A 185 17.31 -5.52 -6.51
CA ASN A 185 15.98 -6.13 -6.56
C ASN A 185 14.97 -5.30 -7.36
N MET A 186 14.88 -3.99 -7.11
CA MET A 186 13.81 -3.16 -7.69
C MET A 186 14.13 -2.72 -9.13
N LEU A 187 15.35 -2.26 -9.39
CA LEU A 187 15.77 -1.78 -10.70
C LEU A 187 16.10 -2.90 -11.69
N THR A 188 16.50 -4.08 -11.20
CA THR A 188 16.77 -5.28 -12.03
C THR A 188 15.49 -6.01 -12.44
N GLY A 189 14.37 -5.74 -11.76
CA GLY A 189 13.10 -6.45 -11.98
C GLY A 189 12.92 -7.71 -11.13
N LYS A 190 13.94 -8.17 -10.39
CA LYS A 190 13.82 -9.36 -9.51
C LYS A 190 12.67 -9.25 -8.50
N ALA A 191 12.43 -8.06 -7.96
CA ALA A 191 11.30 -7.83 -7.06
C ALA A 191 9.93 -8.11 -7.71
N LYS A 192 9.82 -8.01 -9.05
CA LYS A 192 8.59 -8.36 -9.77
C LYS A 192 8.33 -9.86 -9.72
N ASP A 193 9.37 -10.66 -9.88
CA ASP A 193 9.27 -12.12 -9.81
C ASP A 193 8.85 -12.56 -8.40
N ASP A 194 9.44 -11.96 -7.36
CA ASP A 194 9.07 -12.21 -5.96
C ASP A 194 7.60 -11.84 -5.70
N VAL A 195 7.17 -10.66 -6.15
CA VAL A 195 5.78 -10.20 -6.01
C VAL A 195 4.82 -11.11 -6.78
N GLN A 196 5.19 -11.56 -7.98
CA GLN A 196 4.36 -12.47 -8.77
C GLN A 196 4.22 -13.82 -8.07
N TYR A 197 5.32 -14.41 -7.58
CA TYR A 197 5.29 -15.64 -6.80
C TYR A 197 4.37 -15.55 -5.58
N LEU A 198 4.49 -14.45 -4.81
CA LEU A 198 3.65 -14.22 -3.63
C LEU A 198 2.16 -14.08 -3.98
N ARG A 199 1.83 -13.51 -5.15
CA ARG A 199 0.46 -13.47 -5.68
C ARG A 199 -0.02 -14.87 -6.07
N ASP A 200 0.82 -15.66 -6.72
CA ASP A 200 0.49 -17.00 -7.21
C ASP A 200 0.18 -17.96 -6.05
N ILE A 201 0.85 -17.82 -4.91
CA ILE A 201 0.56 -18.62 -3.69
C ILE A 201 -0.50 -17.99 -2.78
N GLY A 202 -1.07 -16.83 -3.15
CA GLY A 202 -2.10 -16.14 -2.38
C GLY A 202 -1.62 -15.46 -1.09
N ALA A 203 -0.32 -15.23 -0.93
CA ALA A 203 0.25 -14.56 0.25
C ALA A 203 0.00 -13.04 0.25
N ILE A 204 -0.17 -12.43 -0.93
CA ILE A 204 -0.52 -11.02 -1.09
C ILE A 204 -1.64 -10.84 -2.11
N LYS A 205 -2.30 -9.66 -2.07
CA LYS A 205 -3.43 -9.38 -2.95
C LYS A 205 -3.02 -9.36 -4.43
N PRO A 206 -3.90 -9.81 -5.35
CA PRO A 206 -3.69 -9.66 -6.79
C PRO A 206 -3.56 -8.18 -7.19
N LYS A 207 -2.80 -7.91 -8.26
CA LYS A 207 -2.56 -6.55 -8.79
C LYS A 207 -3.84 -5.77 -9.08
N TRP A 208 -4.90 -6.45 -9.54
CA TRP A 208 -6.19 -5.84 -9.89
C TRP A 208 -7.03 -5.43 -8.67
N CYS A 209 -6.63 -5.82 -7.46
CA CYS A 209 -7.31 -5.47 -6.21
C CYS A 209 -6.47 -4.49 -5.36
N SER A 210 -5.45 -3.86 -5.99
CA SER A 210 -4.46 -2.94 -5.41
C SER A 210 -4.55 -1.54 -6.03
#